data_AF-A0A7C4Y3E2-F1
#
_entry.id   AF-A0A7C4Y3E2-F1
#
_cell.length_a   1.000
_cell.length_b   1.000
_cell.length_c   1.000
_cell.angle_alpha   90.00
_cell.angle_beta   90.00
_cell.angle_gamma   90.00
#
_symmetry.space_group_name_H-M   'P 1'
#
loop_
_entity.id
_entity.type
_entity.pdbx_description
1 polymer ?
#
loop_
_entity_poly.entity_id
_entity_poly.type
_entity_poly.pdbx_seq_one_letter_code
_entity_poly.pdbx_strand_id
1 'polypeptide(L)'
;MKEIFTNLDSRLFATLALCTLLLLSVLTFSNIKTTRAITNDTVIVSVNISELSEITVTPEALEWLNIVPGYSASIQSLDIKNTGSTNFTKLWVNVDSFSKETTNPIGKGNSLLYAAGSFVALRNKTGEDNFRFVNRLEWNETEMPTYMIPNP
;
A
#
# COMPACT_ATOMS: atom_id res chain seq x y z
N MET A 1 23.54 98.66 -38.31
CA MET A 1 23.03 97.27 -38.17
C MET A 1 23.03 96.81 -36.70
N LYS A 2 22.64 97.69 -35.74
CA LYS A 2 22.81 97.46 -34.29
C LYS A 2 21.57 97.85 -33.46
N GLU A 3 20.40 98.00 -34.09
CA GLU A 3 19.18 98.50 -33.40
C GLU A 3 17.91 97.68 -33.70
N ILE A 4 18.03 96.38 -34.00
CA ILE A 4 16.84 95.54 -34.26
C ILE A 4 16.43 94.69 -33.04
N PHE A 5 17.20 94.69 -31.94
CA PHE A 5 16.97 93.76 -30.81
C PHE A 5 16.43 94.38 -29.51
N THR A 6 16.02 95.64 -29.47
CA THR A 6 15.69 96.31 -28.19
C THR A 6 14.20 96.37 -27.81
N ASN A 7 13.28 95.77 -28.56
CA ASN A 7 11.86 95.71 -28.17
C ASN A 7 11.21 94.36 -28.48
N LEU A 8 11.69 93.29 -27.86
CA LEU A 8 10.79 92.17 -27.59
C LEU A 8 9.97 92.54 -26.36
N ASP A 9 8.64 92.62 -26.54
CA ASP A 9 7.67 92.86 -25.49
C ASP A 9 7.89 91.86 -24.34
N SER A 10 7.97 92.36 -23.10
CA SER A 10 8.19 91.56 -21.87
C SER A 10 7.21 90.38 -21.73
N ARG A 11 6.01 90.51 -22.31
CA ARG A 11 4.99 89.46 -22.37
C ARG A 11 5.39 88.29 -23.27
N LEU A 12 6.12 88.57 -24.35
CA LEU A 12 6.60 87.58 -25.32
C LEU A 12 7.76 86.75 -24.76
N PHE A 13 8.60 87.35 -23.91
CA PHE A 13 9.62 86.61 -23.16
C PHE A 13 9.02 85.71 -22.08
N ALA A 14 7.99 86.21 -21.36
CA ALA A 14 7.31 85.43 -20.32
C ALA A 14 6.58 84.21 -20.90
N THR A 15 5.91 84.35 -22.04
CA THR A 15 5.23 83.23 -22.71
C THR A 15 6.22 82.20 -23.27
N LEU A 16 7.36 82.64 -23.83
CA LEU A 16 8.39 81.72 -24.31
C LEU A 16 9.02 80.92 -23.17
N ALA A 17 9.30 81.57 -22.03
CA ALA A 17 9.82 80.92 -20.83
C ALA A 17 8.84 79.90 -20.24
N LEU A 18 7.53 80.20 -20.27
CA LEU A 18 6.51 79.25 -19.84
C LEU A 18 6.43 78.04 -20.78
N CYS A 19 6.46 78.27 -22.10
CA CYS A 19 6.46 77.20 -23.09
C CYS A 19 7.69 76.28 -22.96
N THR A 20 8.88 76.83 -22.73
CA THR A 20 10.10 76.01 -22.56
C THR A 20 10.05 75.19 -21.28
N LEU A 21 9.53 75.74 -20.19
CA LEU A 21 9.37 75.02 -18.92
C LEU A 21 8.35 73.87 -19.06
N LEU A 22 7.27 74.11 -19.79
CA LEU A 22 6.23 73.12 -20.06
C LEU A 22 6.77 71.99 -20.96
N LEU A 23 7.53 72.33 -22.00
CA LEU A 23 8.19 71.36 -22.87
C LEU A 23 9.20 70.49 -22.08
N LEU A 24 9.98 71.12 -21.19
CA LEU A 24 10.95 70.42 -20.35
C LEU A 24 10.24 69.46 -19.39
N SER A 25 9.11 69.87 -18.81
CA SER A 25 8.30 68.99 -17.95
C SER A 25 7.82 67.74 -18.71
N VAL A 26 7.29 67.90 -19.93
CA VAL A 26 6.81 66.79 -20.77
C VAL A 26 7.94 65.82 -21.13
N LEU A 27 9.16 66.33 -21.38
CA LEU A 27 10.34 65.49 -21.66
C LEU A 27 10.83 64.72 -20.43
N THR A 28 10.56 65.20 -19.21
CA THR A 28 10.92 64.47 -17.98
C THR A 28 9.92 63.37 -17.62
N PHE A 29 8.63 63.50 -17.98
CA PHE A 29 7.61 62.48 -17.70
C PHE A 29 7.69 61.26 -18.63
N SER A 30 8.27 61.39 -19.82
CA SER A 30 8.37 60.29 -20.80
C SER A 30 9.38 59.19 -20.42
N ASN A 31 10.18 59.39 -19.36
CA ASN A 31 11.20 58.44 -18.92
C ASN A 31 10.80 57.60 -17.68
N ILE A 32 9.53 57.63 -17.26
CA ILE A 32 9.05 56.76 -16.18
C ILE A 32 8.96 55.32 -16.70
N LYS A 33 10.03 54.55 -16.52
CA LYS A 33 10.04 53.11 -16.77
C LYS A 33 9.23 52.44 -15.66
N THR A 34 8.06 51.92 -15.98
CA THR A 34 7.27 51.07 -15.09
C THR A 34 7.93 49.69 -15.02
N THR A 35 8.78 49.47 -14.01
CA THR A 35 9.30 48.14 -13.69
C THR A 35 8.25 47.39 -12.87
N ARG A 36 7.77 46.27 -13.40
CA ARG A 36 6.94 45.31 -12.64
C ARG A 36 7.87 44.34 -11.93
N ALA A 37 7.78 44.28 -10.61
CA ALA A 37 8.40 43.20 -9.84
C ALA A 37 7.56 41.93 -10.06
N ILE A 38 8.13 40.94 -10.74
CA ILE A 38 7.54 39.60 -10.79
C ILE A 38 8.01 38.88 -9.54
N THR A 39 7.14 38.77 -8.54
CA THR A 39 7.34 37.88 -7.40
C THR A 39 6.84 36.49 -7.77
N ASN A 40 7.77 35.56 -7.97
CA ASN A 40 7.45 34.14 -8.09
C ASN A 40 7.41 33.55 -6.68
N ASP A 41 6.30 32.92 -6.30
CA ASP A 41 6.19 32.12 -5.09
C ASP A 41 6.18 30.64 -5.50
N THR A 42 7.07 29.84 -4.93
CA THR A 42 7.22 28.42 -5.25
C THR A 42 7.05 27.60 -3.99
N VAL A 43 6.01 26.79 -3.94
CA VAL A 43 5.75 25.83 -2.86
C VAL A 43 6.18 24.44 -3.31
N ILE A 44 7.04 23.79 -2.53
CA ILE A 44 7.41 22.39 -2.72
C ILE A 44 6.50 21.54 -1.84
N VAL A 45 5.65 20.72 -2.45
CA VAL A 45 4.84 19.71 -1.74
C VAL A 45 5.59 18.39 -1.78
N SER A 46 6.01 17.91 -0.61
CA SER A 46 6.62 16.59 -0.47
C SER A 46 5.62 15.64 0.18
N VAL A 47 5.25 14.58 -0.55
CA VAL A 47 4.41 13.48 -0.04
C VAL A 47 5.31 12.26 0.14
N ASN A 48 5.33 11.70 1.34
CA ASN A 48 5.99 10.42 1.60
C ASN A 48 4.93 9.32 1.59
N ILE A 49 5.04 8.40 0.62
CA ILE A 49 4.17 7.23 0.52
C ILE A 49 5.03 6.02 0.91
N SER A 50 4.68 5.37 2.01
CA SER A 50 5.35 4.15 2.45
C SER A 50 4.68 2.93 1.82
N GLU A 51 5.48 1.94 1.47
CA GLU A 51 4.97 0.64 1.01
C GLU A 51 4.36 -0.13 2.18
N LEU A 52 3.24 -0.81 1.93
CA LEU A 52 2.51 -1.63 2.90
C LEU A 52 2.46 -3.08 2.42
N SER A 53 2.95 -4.01 3.24
CA SER A 53 2.79 -5.45 3.04
C SER A 53 1.62 -5.94 3.87
N GLU A 54 0.50 -6.30 3.21
CA GLU A 54 -0.72 -6.71 3.88
C GLU A 54 -1.43 -7.83 3.11
N ILE A 55 -1.96 -8.81 3.83
CA ILE A 55 -2.80 -9.87 3.29
C ILE A 55 -4.14 -9.92 4.02
N THR A 56 -5.18 -10.28 3.30
CA THR A 56 -6.48 -10.64 3.88
C THR A 56 -6.74 -12.12 3.63
N VAL A 57 -7.25 -12.81 4.65
CA VAL A 57 -7.53 -14.25 4.63
C VAL A 57 -9.01 -14.45 4.94
N THR A 58 -9.74 -15.10 4.03
CA THR A 58 -11.19 -15.29 4.16
C THR A 58 -11.59 -16.72 3.79
N PRO A 59 -12.31 -17.46 4.65
CA PRO A 59 -12.69 -17.11 6.03
C PRO A 59 -11.50 -17.19 7.00
N GLU A 60 -11.61 -16.57 8.19
CA GLU A 60 -10.54 -16.59 9.19
C GLU A 60 -10.35 -17.98 9.85
N ALA A 61 -11.37 -18.82 9.78
CA ALA A 61 -11.34 -20.18 10.32
C ALA A 61 -12.12 -21.14 9.41
N LEU A 62 -11.68 -22.40 9.41
CA LEU A 62 -12.35 -23.51 8.75
C LEU A 62 -12.70 -24.56 9.79
N GLU A 63 -13.91 -25.09 9.72
CA GLU A 63 -14.39 -26.10 10.65
C GLU A 63 -14.91 -27.34 9.91
N TRP A 64 -14.60 -28.49 10.50
CA TRP A 64 -15.13 -29.78 10.11
C TRP A 64 -15.74 -30.43 11.35
N LEU A 65 -17.06 -30.62 11.33
CA LEU A 65 -17.81 -31.16 12.45
C LEU A 65 -18.40 -32.52 12.07
N ASN A 66 -18.54 -33.40 13.06
CA ASN A 66 -19.21 -34.70 12.93
C ASN A 66 -18.66 -35.60 11.80
N ILE A 67 -17.35 -35.55 11.57
CA ILE A 67 -16.70 -36.43 10.59
C ILE A 67 -16.60 -37.84 11.18
N VAL A 68 -17.21 -38.80 10.50
CA VAL A 68 -17.14 -40.21 10.90
C VAL A 68 -15.72 -40.72 10.68
N PRO A 69 -15.10 -41.42 11.65
CA PRO A 69 -13.77 -42.01 11.47
C PRO A 69 -13.69 -42.89 10.22
N GLY A 70 -12.60 -42.75 9.46
CA GLY A 70 -12.38 -43.49 8.20
C GLY A 70 -13.00 -42.85 6.95
N TYR A 71 -13.74 -41.75 7.10
CA TYR A 71 -14.31 -41.00 5.98
C TYR A 71 -13.60 -39.67 5.77
N SER A 72 -13.49 -39.27 4.50
CA SER A 72 -13.04 -37.93 4.13
C SER A 72 -14.13 -36.90 4.39
N ALA A 73 -13.73 -35.74 4.91
CA ALA A 73 -14.60 -34.59 5.05
C ALA A 73 -14.80 -33.84 3.72
N SER A 74 -15.75 -32.91 3.69
CA SER A 74 -15.92 -32.01 2.53
C SER A 74 -14.72 -31.08 2.37
N ILE A 75 -14.36 -30.80 1.11
CA ILE A 75 -13.31 -29.84 0.78
C ILE A 75 -13.78 -28.45 1.16
N GLN A 76 -12.97 -27.73 1.94
CA GLN A 76 -13.15 -26.32 2.25
C GLN A 76 -12.18 -25.47 1.43
N SER A 77 -12.53 -24.20 1.21
CA SER A 77 -11.68 -23.23 0.50
C SER A 77 -11.33 -22.07 1.41
N LEU A 78 -10.09 -21.61 1.27
CA LEU A 78 -9.57 -20.41 1.91
C LEU A 78 -9.03 -19.50 0.81
N ASP A 79 -9.52 -18.27 0.77
CA ASP A 79 -9.04 -17.24 -0.14
C ASP A 79 -8.02 -16.36 0.57
N ILE A 80 -6.83 -16.23 -0.03
CA ILE A 80 -5.77 -15.36 0.45
C ILE A 80 -5.55 -14.30 -0.62
N LYS A 81 -5.75 -13.03 -0.25
CA LYS A 81 -5.64 -11.89 -1.15
C LYS A 81 -4.55 -10.94 -0.65
N ASN A 82 -3.69 -10.50 -1.56
CA ASN A 82 -2.81 -9.36 -1.31
C ASN A 82 -3.66 -8.08 -1.28
N THR A 83 -3.67 -7.41 -0.14
CA THR A 83 -4.36 -6.12 0.06
C THR A 83 -3.39 -4.96 0.27
N GLY A 84 -2.09 -5.25 0.35
CA GLY A 84 -1.02 -4.26 0.43
C GLY A 84 -0.58 -3.73 -0.94
N SER A 85 0.41 -2.84 -0.92
CA SER A 85 1.06 -2.25 -2.09
C SER A 85 2.31 -3.02 -2.54
N THR A 86 2.75 -4.03 -1.78
CA THR A 86 3.93 -4.85 -2.11
C THR A 86 3.49 -6.25 -2.57
N ASN A 87 4.13 -6.80 -3.60
CA ASN A 87 3.80 -8.12 -4.13
C ASN A 87 4.43 -9.25 -3.29
N PHE A 88 3.65 -10.28 -2.97
CA PHE A 88 4.13 -11.52 -2.37
C PHE A 88 4.42 -12.57 -3.43
N THR A 89 5.56 -13.25 -3.32
CA THR A 89 5.98 -14.31 -4.24
C THR A 89 5.91 -15.70 -3.63
N LYS A 90 5.80 -15.79 -2.30
CA LYS A 90 5.80 -17.05 -1.54
C LYS A 90 4.80 -16.98 -0.39
N LEU A 91 4.13 -18.10 -0.15
CA LEU A 91 3.26 -18.34 0.99
C LEU A 91 3.75 -19.62 1.68
N TRP A 92 3.89 -19.57 3.00
CA TRP A 92 4.23 -20.74 3.81
C TRP A 92 3.10 -21.02 4.78
N VAL A 93 2.74 -22.30 4.88
CA VAL A 93 1.81 -22.79 5.90
C VAL A 93 2.62 -23.66 6.86
N ASN A 94 2.51 -23.36 8.15
CA ASN A 94 3.17 -24.11 9.20
C ASN A 94 2.13 -24.72 10.12
N VAL A 95 2.32 -25.99 10.47
CA VAL A 95 1.56 -26.67 11.51
C VAL A 95 2.57 -27.31 12.45
N ASP A 96 2.35 -27.22 13.75
CA ASP A 96 3.27 -27.76 14.75
C ASP A 96 2.74 -29.08 15.32
N SER A 97 2.79 -30.14 14.50
CA SER A 97 2.32 -31.46 14.93
C SER A 97 3.29 -32.10 15.94
N PHE A 98 4.59 -31.82 15.84
CA PHE A 98 5.61 -32.43 16.71
C PHE A 98 5.53 -31.98 18.17
N SER A 99 5.20 -30.70 18.44
CA SER A 99 5.03 -30.24 19.82
C SER A 99 3.68 -30.64 20.42
N LYS A 100 2.70 -30.98 19.58
CA LYS A 100 1.32 -31.27 19.98
C LYS A 100 1.03 -32.76 20.10
N GLU A 101 1.57 -33.59 19.21
CA GLU A 101 1.47 -35.05 19.24
C GLU A 101 2.75 -35.65 19.83
N THR A 102 2.94 -35.54 21.14
CA THR A 102 4.17 -36.04 21.80
C THR A 102 4.10 -37.55 22.11
N THR A 103 2.93 -38.17 21.98
CA THR A 103 2.70 -39.60 22.28
C THR A 103 1.75 -40.18 21.24
N ASN A 104 1.97 -41.45 20.85
CA ASN A 104 1.10 -42.13 19.88
C ASN A 104 -0.38 -42.09 20.33
N PRO A 105 -1.24 -41.38 19.59
CA PRO A 105 -2.65 -41.21 19.94
C PRO A 105 -3.55 -42.37 19.44
N ILE A 106 -3.03 -43.24 18.57
CA ILE A 106 -3.79 -44.32 17.93
C ILE A 106 -4.35 -45.30 18.98
N GLY A 107 -5.63 -45.64 18.83
CA GLY A 107 -6.32 -46.60 19.71
C GLY A 107 -6.58 -46.12 21.14
N LYS A 108 -6.20 -44.90 21.51
CA LYS A 108 -6.37 -44.36 22.88
C LYS A 108 -7.74 -43.74 23.14
N GLY A 109 -8.52 -43.45 22.09
CA GLY A 109 -9.83 -42.81 22.21
C GLY A 109 -9.80 -41.37 22.75
N ASN A 110 -8.62 -40.74 22.84
CA ASN A 110 -8.47 -39.37 23.30
C ASN A 110 -8.09 -38.43 22.15
N SER A 111 -9.05 -37.63 21.68
CA SER A 111 -8.84 -36.69 20.57
C SER A 111 -7.85 -35.57 20.89
N LEU A 112 -7.63 -35.24 22.17
CA LEU A 112 -6.70 -34.19 22.59
C LEU A 112 -5.23 -34.54 22.36
N LEU A 113 -4.93 -35.81 22.06
CA LEU A 113 -3.58 -36.27 21.74
C LEU A 113 -3.21 -36.07 20.26
N TYR A 114 -4.15 -35.64 19.42
CA TYR A 114 -3.91 -35.35 18.02
C TYR A 114 -3.74 -33.85 17.75
N ALA A 115 -2.90 -33.53 16.78
CA ALA A 115 -2.81 -32.22 16.17
C ALA A 115 -3.68 -32.17 14.91
N ALA A 116 -4.27 -31.00 14.64
CA ALA A 116 -5.04 -30.79 13.42
C ALA A 116 -4.20 -31.07 12.14
N GLY A 117 -2.90 -30.82 12.18
CA GLY A 117 -1.98 -31.03 11.05
C GLY A 117 -1.88 -32.48 10.56
N SER A 118 -2.22 -33.45 11.40
CA SER A 118 -2.23 -34.86 11.03
C SER A 118 -3.42 -35.27 10.17
N PHE A 119 -4.47 -34.44 10.14
CA PHE A 119 -5.69 -34.68 9.38
C PHE A 119 -5.91 -33.68 8.24
N VAL A 120 -5.25 -32.53 8.28
CA VAL A 120 -5.41 -31.49 7.26
C VAL A 120 -4.44 -31.70 6.11
N ALA A 121 -5.00 -31.84 4.92
CA ALA A 121 -4.26 -31.80 3.67
C ALA A 121 -4.65 -30.55 2.88
N LEU A 122 -3.65 -29.91 2.26
CA LEU A 122 -3.83 -28.70 1.48
C LEU A 122 -3.47 -28.95 0.02
N ARG A 123 -4.08 -28.18 -0.87
CA ARG A 123 -3.68 -28.12 -2.27
C ARG A 123 -3.72 -26.68 -2.76
N ASN A 124 -2.86 -26.38 -3.73
CA ASN A 124 -2.97 -25.14 -4.47
C ASN A 124 -4.04 -25.31 -5.57
N LYS A 125 -5.19 -24.66 -5.39
CA LYS A 125 -6.33 -24.75 -6.34
C LYS A 125 -5.95 -24.40 -7.78
N THR A 126 -5.00 -23.50 -8.01
CA THR A 126 -4.68 -23.00 -9.37
C THR A 126 -3.49 -23.71 -10.01
N GLY A 127 -2.77 -24.55 -9.28
CA GLY A 127 -1.50 -25.12 -9.76
C GLY A 127 -1.31 -26.60 -9.45
N GLU A 128 -2.22 -27.23 -8.72
CA GLU A 128 -2.07 -28.63 -8.32
C GLU A 128 -3.41 -29.35 -8.10
N ASP A 129 -3.48 -30.59 -8.57
CA ASP A 129 -4.65 -31.46 -8.38
C ASP A 129 -4.56 -32.32 -7.10
N ASN A 130 -3.35 -32.50 -6.56
CA ASN A 130 -3.09 -33.38 -5.43
C ASN A 130 -3.08 -32.62 -4.10
N PHE A 131 -3.73 -33.22 -3.09
CA PHE A 131 -3.63 -32.80 -1.70
C PHE A 131 -2.34 -33.33 -1.07
N ARG A 132 -1.71 -32.49 -0.24
CA ARG A 132 -0.50 -32.83 0.52
C ARG A 132 -0.70 -32.51 1.98
N PHE A 133 -0.21 -33.41 2.84
CA PHE A 133 -0.13 -33.11 4.26
C PHE A 133 0.95 -32.06 4.52
N VAL A 134 0.64 -31.09 5.36
CA VAL A 134 1.57 -29.98 5.66
C VAL A 134 2.58 -30.39 6.71
N ASN A 135 2.16 -31.20 7.70
CA ASN A 135 3.04 -31.73 8.73
C ASN A 135 2.41 -32.98 9.40
N ARG A 136 2.17 -34.05 8.63
CA ARG A 136 1.60 -35.29 9.19
C ARG A 136 2.67 -36.07 9.92
N LEU A 137 2.41 -36.39 11.19
CA LEU A 137 3.21 -37.34 11.94
C LEU A 137 2.68 -38.76 11.70
N GLU A 138 3.57 -39.68 11.35
CA GLU A 138 3.24 -41.09 11.17
C GLU A 138 3.78 -41.89 12.35
N TRP A 139 2.88 -42.55 13.06
CA TRP A 139 3.21 -43.41 14.18
C TRP A 139 3.37 -44.84 13.70
N ASN A 140 4.52 -45.44 13.98
CA ASN A 140 4.71 -46.86 13.76
C ASN A 140 4.04 -47.64 14.90
N GLU A 141 3.25 -48.66 14.55
CA GLU A 141 2.73 -49.63 15.51
C GLU A 141 3.49 -50.94 15.34
N THR A 142 4.21 -51.36 16.38
CA THR A 142 4.95 -52.64 16.36
C THR A 142 4.03 -53.85 16.52
N GLU A 143 2.82 -53.64 17.08
CA GLU A 143 1.81 -54.66 17.29
C GLU A 143 0.48 -54.19 16.71
N MET A 144 -0.23 -55.05 15.97
CA MET A 144 -1.54 -54.68 15.42
C MET A 144 -2.54 -54.39 16.56
N PRO A 145 -3.41 -53.37 16.42
CA PRO A 145 -4.41 -53.07 17.44
C PRO A 145 -5.30 -54.30 17.72
N THR A 146 -5.17 -54.89 18.89
CA THR A 146 -5.93 -56.08 19.33
C THR A 146 -7.41 -55.79 19.60
N TYR A 147 -7.86 -54.55 19.44
CA TYR A 147 -9.20 -54.08 19.81
C TYR A 147 -10.12 -53.67 18.64
N MET A 148 -9.83 -54.08 17.40
CA MET A 148 -10.79 -53.92 16.29
C MET A 148 -11.79 -55.07 16.16
N ILE A 149 -12.11 -55.78 17.25
CA ILE A 149 -13.27 -56.69 17.23
C ILE A 149 -14.51 -55.79 17.35
N PRO A 150 -15.39 -55.73 16.33
CA PRO A 150 -16.67 -55.04 16.48
C PRO A 150 -17.42 -55.71 17.63
N ASN A 151 -17.84 -54.93 18.63
CA ASN A 151 -18.80 -55.43 19.61
C ASN A 151 -20.09 -55.79 18.84
N PRO A 152 -20.58 -57.05 18.91
CA PRO A 152 -21.73 -57.50 18.13
C PRO A 152 -23.01 -56.72 18.44
#